data_AF-A0AAN7G7T8-F1
#
_entry.id   AF-A0AAN7G7T8-F1
#
_cell.length_a   1.000
_cell.length_b   1.000
_cell.length_c   1.000
_cell.angle_alpha   90.00
_cell.angle_beta   90.00
_cell.angle_gamma   90.00
#
_symmetry.space_group_name_H-M   'P 1'
#
loop_
_entity.id
_entity.type
_entity.pdbx_description
1 polymer ?
#
loop_
_entity_poly.entity_id
_entity_poly.type
_entity_poly.pdbx_seq_one_letter_code
_entity_poly.pdbx_strand_id
1 'polypeptide(L)'
;MEAEMEMEERSKPIAIFMAFGTKGDVYPIAAIAAAFACDQKQYNVVLITHSAHENLGHHLAGKHVAYHPILSPPVLSTDQNHETTTGSGLLELSFSLQKRMVTKEHRRECYSLVQRIFGCGQSLDGDFIVINFFALEGWSLAETFRVRCIVAAPYVVPYSAPSSFERHFKKELPLLYRYLQEATTNKVCWKDVIHWMWPLFTDSWGSWRCDDLNLSPCPFTDPVTGLPTWHDMPSSPLLLYGFSKEVVECPGYWPSNVRVCGFWFLPMEWQFSCKECSEISALVSSGNLQRKDELCSAHIDLHTFLKTVSTPPIFVGLSSVGSMGFLKNPQAFLYVLRTVIEITSYRFILFTAGFEALDAAVRMIAAEASSCSSQTQLSEDCISLFNCQLFCFTGSMPYKWLFPKCLVAIHHGGRLVELLLLLYMQESHR
;
A
#
# COMPACT_ATOMS: atom_id res chain seq x y z
N MET A 1 -5.36 4.63 50.95
CA MET A 1 -5.10 5.93 50.30
C MET A 1 -4.56 5.58 48.93
N GLU A 2 -5.49 5.31 48.02
CA GLU A 2 -5.20 4.99 46.63
C GLU A 2 -4.70 6.26 45.96
N ALA A 3 -3.55 6.18 45.33
CA ALA A 3 -3.07 7.25 44.47
C ALA A 3 -3.92 7.22 43.21
N GLU A 4 -4.90 8.13 43.12
CA GLU A 4 -5.53 8.50 41.87
C GLU A 4 -4.42 8.94 40.91
N MET A 5 -4.11 8.06 39.96
CA MET A 5 -3.23 8.39 38.85
C MET A 5 -4.03 9.37 37.99
N GLU A 6 -3.79 10.67 38.14
CA GLU A 6 -4.36 11.71 37.29
C GLU A 6 -4.12 11.32 35.82
N MET A 7 -5.16 10.85 35.15
CA MET A 7 -5.15 10.67 33.71
C MET A 7 -5.11 12.06 33.10
N GLU A 8 -3.95 12.46 32.59
CA GLU A 8 -3.79 13.70 31.81
C GLU A 8 -4.90 13.78 30.75
N GLU A 9 -5.81 14.76 30.91
CA GLU A 9 -6.90 14.97 29.96
C GLU A 9 -6.31 15.32 28.60
N ARG A 10 -6.69 14.54 27.59
CA ARG A 10 -6.21 14.71 26.24
C ARG A 10 -6.68 16.06 25.69
N SER A 11 -5.74 16.88 25.24
CA SER A 11 -6.02 18.24 24.75
C SER A 11 -6.19 18.37 23.23
N LYS A 12 -5.85 17.32 22.46
CA LYS A 12 -5.87 17.31 20.99
C LYS A 12 -6.64 16.12 20.44
N PRO A 13 -7.48 16.28 19.39
CA PRO A 13 -8.11 15.15 18.70
C PRO A 13 -7.05 14.27 18.03
N ILE A 14 -7.36 12.99 17.89
CA ILE A 14 -6.47 11.98 17.30
C ILE A 14 -6.97 11.57 15.93
N ALA A 15 -6.05 11.54 14.97
CA ALA A 15 -6.26 10.98 13.64
C ALA A 15 -5.41 9.72 13.49
N ILE A 16 -6.04 8.56 13.51
CA ILE A 16 -5.37 7.29 13.24
C ILE A 16 -5.49 6.98 11.74
N PHE A 17 -4.38 6.69 11.07
CA PHE A 17 -4.33 6.16 9.72
C PHE A 17 -3.90 4.69 9.81
N MET A 18 -4.81 3.77 9.53
CA MET A 18 -4.53 2.34 9.43
C MET A 18 -4.42 1.96 7.95
N ALA A 19 -3.25 1.48 7.54
CA ALA A 19 -3.04 1.03 6.18
C ALA A 19 -2.19 -0.24 6.17
N PHE A 20 -2.72 -1.29 5.56
CA PHE A 20 -2.04 -2.57 5.40
C PHE A 20 -1.88 -2.94 3.92
N GLY A 21 -1.07 -3.95 3.64
CA GLY A 21 -0.69 -4.34 2.29
C GLY A 21 0.73 -3.90 1.90
N THR A 22 0.98 -3.88 0.60
CA THR A 22 2.29 -3.61 0.01
C THR A 22 2.61 -2.10 0.01
N LYS A 23 3.79 -1.72 -0.49
CA LYS A 23 4.19 -0.30 -0.58
C LYS A 23 3.16 0.56 -1.31
N GLY A 24 2.53 0.02 -2.37
CA GLY A 24 1.50 0.73 -3.15
C GLY A 24 0.21 1.01 -2.37
N ASP A 25 -0.04 0.25 -1.30
CA ASP A 25 -1.25 0.37 -0.48
C ASP A 25 -1.03 1.28 0.73
N VAL A 26 0.20 1.30 1.25
CA VAL A 26 0.58 1.98 2.49
C VAL A 26 1.19 3.36 2.26
N TYR A 27 2.13 3.50 1.33
CA TYR A 27 2.91 4.73 1.19
C TYR A 27 2.04 5.95 0.82
N PRO A 28 1.04 5.84 -0.08
CA PRO A 28 0.15 6.97 -0.36
C PRO A 28 -0.63 7.42 0.87
N ILE A 29 -1.07 6.49 1.73
CA ILE A 29 -1.77 6.81 2.99
C ILE A 29 -0.80 7.45 3.98
N ALA A 30 0.43 6.97 4.07
CA ALA A 30 1.47 7.58 4.90
C ALA A 30 1.79 9.02 4.46
N ALA A 31 1.83 9.28 3.14
CA ALA A 31 2.02 10.62 2.60
C ALA A 31 0.84 11.55 2.95
N ILE A 32 -0.40 11.05 2.88
CA ILE A 32 -1.58 11.81 3.34
C ILE A 32 -1.48 12.09 4.84
N ALA A 33 -1.12 11.11 5.67
CA ALA A 33 -0.98 11.28 7.11
C ALA A 33 0.05 12.38 7.44
N ALA A 34 1.19 12.36 6.74
CA ALA A 34 2.24 13.39 6.88
C ALA A 34 1.77 14.78 6.44
N ALA A 35 1.08 14.89 5.30
CA ALA A 35 0.52 16.15 4.82
C ALA A 35 -0.55 16.68 5.80
N PHE A 36 -1.45 15.80 6.26
CA PHE A 36 -2.48 16.12 7.23
C PHE A 36 -1.88 16.62 8.54
N ALA A 37 -0.84 15.98 9.07
CA ALA A 37 -0.16 16.43 10.28
C ALA A 37 0.49 17.81 10.13
N CYS A 38 1.02 18.12 8.94
CA CYS A 38 1.60 19.44 8.66
C CYS A 38 0.53 20.54 8.61
N ASP A 39 -0.60 20.25 7.96
CA ASP A 39 -1.68 21.20 7.74
C ASP A 39 -2.56 21.37 8.99
N GLN A 40 -2.82 20.29 9.71
CA GLN A 40 -3.75 20.20 10.83
C GLN A 40 -3.01 19.98 12.15
N LYS A 41 -2.21 20.97 12.57
CA LYS A 41 -1.34 20.92 13.77
C LYS A 41 -2.09 20.72 15.10
N GLN A 42 -3.41 20.89 15.09
CA GLN A 42 -4.28 20.60 16.22
C GLN A 42 -4.49 19.10 16.45
N TYR A 43 -4.17 18.25 15.48
CA TYR A 43 -4.30 16.79 15.61
C TYR A 43 -3.02 16.14 16.10
N ASN A 44 -3.19 15.07 16.88
CA ASN A 44 -2.17 14.05 17.06
C ASN A 44 -2.37 12.98 15.99
N VAL A 45 -1.38 12.80 15.11
CA VAL A 45 -1.51 11.92 13.95
C VAL A 45 -0.69 10.65 14.16
N VAL A 46 -1.32 9.51 13.89
CA VAL A 46 -0.75 8.19 14.07
C VAL A 46 -0.88 7.39 12.78
N LEU A 47 0.20 6.73 12.33
CA LEU A 47 0.16 5.70 11.30
C LEU A 47 0.34 4.31 11.93
N ILE A 48 -0.59 3.40 11.64
CA ILE A 48 -0.52 1.97 12.00
C ILE A 48 -0.38 1.17 10.70
N THR A 49 0.69 0.38 10.58
CA THR A 49 0.96 -0.45 9.40
C THR A 49 1.88 -1.63 9.74
N HIS A 50 2.23 -2.46 8.76
CA HIS A 50 3.14 -3.58 8.95
C HIS A 50 4.55 -3.13 9.36
N SER A 51 5.22 -3.91 10.22
CA SER A 51 6.63 -3.71 10.59
C SER A 51 7.56 -3.70 9.37
N ALA A 52 7.20 -4.39 8.29
CA ALA A 52 7.91 -4.39 7.01
C ALA A 52 8.06 -2.98 6.37
N HIS A 53 7.28 -1.98 6.81
CA HIS A 53 7.37 -0.60 6.35
C HIS A 53 8.06 0.33 7.38
N GLU A 54 8.89 -0.22 8.28
CA GLU A 54 9.62 0.56 9.31
C GLU A 54 10.46 1.71 8.76
N ASN A 55 10.88 1.59 7.50
CA ASN A 55 11.61 2.64 6.82
C ASN A 55 10.77 3.93 6.67
N LEU A 56 9.44 3.90 6.79
CA LEU A 56 8.63 5.12 6.86
C LEU A 56 8.82 5.90 8.17
N GLY A 57 9.27 5.24 9.25
CA GLY A 57 9.31 5.83 10.59
C GLY A 57 10.11 7.14 10.64
N HIS A 58 11.29 7.19 10.01
CA HIS A 58 12.12 8.40 10.00
C HIS A 58 11.49 9.55 9.20
N HIS A 59 10.83 9.24 8.07
CA HIS A 59 10.11 10.23 7.27
C HIS A 59 8.91 10.82 8.02
N LEU A 60 8.17 9.97 8.74
CA LEU A 60 6.98 10.33 9.51
C LEU A 60 7.34 11.13 10.77
N ALA A 61 8.41 10.75 11.47
CA ALA A 61 8.90 11.48 12.64
C ALA A 61 9.23 12.94 12.29
N GLY A 62 9.87 13.19 11.14
CA GLY A 62 10.15 14.54 10.64
C GLY A 62 8.89 15.38 10.32
N LYS A 63 7.71 14.76 10.30
CA LYS A 63 6.40 15.39 10.03
C LYS A 63 5.45 15.31 11.22
N HIS A 64 5.95 14.94 12.41
CA HIS A 64 5.17 14.79 13.65
C HIS A 64 4.05 13.73 13.56
N VAL A 65 4.27 12.67 12.76
CA VAL A 65 3.37 11.51 12.73
C VAL A 65 4.00 10.38 13.54
N ALA A 66 3.28 9.87 14.53
CA ALA A 66 3.72 8.70 15.29
C ALA A 66 3.56 7.43 14.45
N TYR A 67 4.60 6.59 14.39
CA TYR A 67 4.59 5.32 13.67
C TYR A 67 4.44 4.16 14.65
N HIS A 68 3.46 3.29 14.41
CA HIS A 68 3.26 2.08 15.19
C HIS A 68 3.18 0.83 14.28
N PRO A 69 4.19 -0.07 14.35
CA PRO A 69 4.22 -1.27 13.54
C PRO A 69 3.32 -2.38 14.11
N ILE A 70 2.78 -3.20 13.23
CA ILE A 70 2.11 -4.48 13.48
C ILE A 70 2.95 -5.60 12.86
N LEU A 71 3.14 -6.71 13.57
CA LEU A 71 4.12 -7.74 13.17
C LEU A 71 3.70 -8.56 11.95
N SER A 72 2.42 -8.56 11.59
CA SER A 72 1.94 -9.34 10.44
C SER A 72 2.65 -8.92 9.14
N PRO A 73 2.95 -9.86 8.23
CA PRO A 73 3.58 -9.52 6.96
C PRO A 73 2.58 -8.89 5.98
N PRO A 74 3.02 -8.01 5.08
CA PRO A 74 2.21 -7.46 3.98
C PRO A 74 1.60 -8.52 3.05
N VAL A 75 2.31 -9.62 2.83
CA VAL A 75 1.93 -10.72 1.95
C VAL A 75 2.28 -12.02 2.66
N LEU A 76 1.33 -12.95 2.72
CA LEU A 76 1.58 -14.31 3.18
C LEU A 76 2.11 -15.14 2.02
N SER A 77 3.35 -15.62 2.13
CA SER A 77 3.91 -16.55 1.15
C SER A 77 3.26 -17.93 1.29
N THR A 78 3.02 -18.59 0.16
CA THR A 78 2.66 -20.02 0.12
C THR A 78 3.88 -20.93 0.23
N ASP A 79 5.08 -20.38 -0.01
CA ASP A 79 6.33 -21.12 0.04
C ASP A 79 6.91 -21.06 1.45
N GLN A 80 6.59 -22.07 2.25
CA GLN A 80 7.54 -22.59 3.21
C GLN A 80 8.17 -23.84 2.60
N ASN A 81 9.50 -23.80 2.45
CA ASN A 81 10.37 -24.91 2.06
C ASN A 81 9.83 -26.27 2.51
N HIS A 82 9.30 -27.05 1.58
CA HIS A 82 9.41 -28.50 1.59
C HIS A 82 9.23 -29.03 0.17
N GLU A 83 10.35 -29.35 -0.48
CA GLU A 83 10.40 -30.42 -1.47
C GLU A 83 9.95 -31.72 -0.81
N THR A 84 8.64 -31.92 -0.67
CA THR A 84 8.07 -33.25 -0.49
C THR A 84 6.77 -33.35 -1.26
N THR A 85 6.85 -34.09 -2.34
CA THR A 85 5.79 -34.55 -3.23
C THR A 85 4.73 -35.32 -2.45
N THR A 86 3.84 -34.64 -1.71
CA THR A 86 2.65 -35.26 -1.10
C THR A 86 1.52 -34.25 -0.91
N GLY A 87 0.50 -34.35 -1.76
CA GLY A 87 -0.89 -33.95 -1.46
C GLY A 87 -1.20 -32.45 -1.44
N SER A 88 -1.70 -31.92 -2.56
CA SER A 88 -2.22 -30.54 -2.68
C SER A 88 -3.21 -30.11 -1.58
N GLY A 89 -3.97 -31.05 -0.99
CA GLY A 89 -4.93 -30.75 0.07
C GLY A 89 -4.34 -30.53 1.48
N LEU A 90 -3.16 -31.08 1.78
CA LEU A 90 -2.48 -30.87 3.08
C LEU A 90 -1.83 -29.49 3.16
N LEU A 91 -1.31 -28.98 2.04
CA LEU A 91 -0.75 -27.63 1.90
C LEU A 91 -1.83 -26.54 1.98
N GLU A 92 -3.03 -26.79 1.46
CA GLU A 92 -4.14 -25.83 1.54
C GLU A 92 -4.70 -25.70 2.97
N LEU A 93 -4.78 -26.83 3.69
CA LEU A 93 -5.14 -26.86 5.10
C LEU A 93 -4.09 -26.14 5.97
N SER A 94 -2.79 -26.32 5.70
CA SER A 94 -1.74 -25.62 6.45
C SER A 94 -1.76 -24.09 6.19
N PHE A 95 -1.93 -23.66 4.94
CA PHE A 95 -1.99 -22.23 4.60
C PHE A 95 -3.23 -21.55 5.19
N SER A 96 -4.40 -22.20 5.13
CA SER A 96 -5.63 -21.63 5.71
C SER A 96 -5.55 -21.50 7.24
N LEU A 97 -4.93 -22.47 7.92
CA LEU A 97 -4.65 -22.40 9.36
C LEU A 97 -3.66 -21.28 9.69
N GLN A 98 -2.55 -21.19 8.95
CA GLN A 98 -1.55 -20.13 9.12
C GLN A 98 -2.19 -18.74 8.92
N LYS A 99 -2.98 -18.56 7.85
CA LYS A 99 -3.70 -17.32 7.57
C LYS A 99 -4.64 -16.95 8.72
N ARG A 100 -5.38 -17.92 9.28
CA ARG A 100 -6.25 -17.69 10.45
C ARG A 100 -5.45 -17.25 11.68
N MET A 101 -4.33 -17.91 11.98
CA MET A 101 -3.46 -17.54 13.11
C MET A 101 -2.91 -16.13 12.96
N VAL A 102 -2.35 -15.81 11.79
CA VAL A 102 -1.81 -14.47 11.51
C VAL A 102 -2.90 -13.40 11.56
N THR A 103 -4.08 -13.68 11.03
CA THR A 103 -5.22 -12.74 11.06
C THR A 103 -5.68 -12.47 12.50
N LYS A 104 -5.73 -13.52 13.34
CA LYS A 104 -6.10 -13.38 14.75
C LYS A 104 -5.09 -12.53 15.51
N GLU A 105 -3.80 -12.81 15.32
CA GLU A 105 -2.72 -12.05 15.95
C GLU A 105 -2.71 -10.58 15.50
N HIS A 106 -2.81 -10.36 14.19
CA HIS A 106 -2.89 -9.03 13.59
C HIS A 106 -4.01 -8.18 14.20
N ARG A 107 -5.22 -8.73 14.34
CA ARG A 107 -6.36 -8.03 14.93
C ARG A 107 -6.15 -7.76 16.42
N ARG A 108 -5.52 -8.68 17.16
CA ARG A 108 -5.16 -8.50 18.57
C ARG A 108 -4.18 -7.34 18.76
N GLU A 109 -3.13 -7.28 17.94
CA GLU A 109 -2.17 -6.18 17.96
C GLU A 109 -2.85 -4.84 17.61
N CYS A 110 -3.68 -4.81 16.57
CA CYS A 110 -4.44 -3.61 16.19
C CYS A 110 -5.35 -3.12 17.33
N TYR A 111 -6.12 -4.03 17.94
CA TYR A 111 -7.01 -3.69 19.05
C TYR A 111 -6.23 -3.14 20.25
N SER A 112 -5.18 -3.84 20.70
CA SER A 112 -4.34 -3.41 21.82
C SER A 112 -3.73 -2.02 21.58
N LEU A 113 -3.27 -1.76 20.36
CA LEU A 113 -2.69 -0.47 19.99
C LEU A 113 -3.73 0.65 19.97
N VAL A 114 -4.88 0.43 19.34
CA VAL A 114 -5.96 1.44 19.27
C VAL A 114 -6.55 1.68 20.67
N GLN A 115 -6.67 0.64 21.51
CA GLN A 115 -7.06 0.76 22.91
C GLN A 115 -6.08 1.61 23.71
N ARG A 116 -4.77 1.49 23.48
CA ARG A 116 -3.78 2.36 24.14
C ARG A 116 -3.88 3.81 23.67
N ILE A 117 -4.29 4.05 22.42
CA ILE A 117 -4.39 5.40 21.84
C ILE A 117 -5.69 6.10 22.26
N PHE A 118 -6.84 5.44 22.15
CA PHE A 118 -8.16 6.00 22.46
C PHE A 118 -8.68 5.67 23.86
N GLY A 119 -8.18 4.61 24.51
CA GLY A 119 -8.66 4.18 25.82
C GLY A 119 -8.21 5.07 26.97
N CYS A 120 -7.28 6.00 26.73
CA CYS A 120 -6.87 7.03 27.66
C CYS A 120 -7.70 8.32 27.42
N GLY A 121 -8.81 8.46 28.14
CA GLY A 121 -9.62 9.69 28.19
C GLY A 121 -10.95 9.58 27.43
N GLN A 122 -11.76 10.65 27.47
CA GLN A 122 -12.98 10.72 26.67
C GLN A 122 -12.63 10.96 25.19
N SER A 123 -13.38 10.32 24.28
CA SER A 123 -13.31 10.61 22.85
C SER A 123 -13.64 12.08 22.60
N LEU A 124 -12.78 12.79 21.87
CA LEU A 124 -12.98 14.20 21.55
C LEU A 124 -13.73 14.34 20.22
N ASP A 125 -14.50 15.41 20.11
CA ASP A 125 -15.04 15.82 18.81
C ASP A 125 -13.89 16.08 17.84
N GLY A 126 -13.91 15.36 16.72
CA GLY A 126 -12.83 15.37 15.74
C GLY A 126 -12.03 14.08 15.63
N ASP A 127 -12.13 13.14 16.58
CA ASP A 127 -11.44 11.84 16.47
C ASP A 127 -11.92 11.02 15.28
N PHE A 128 -10.97 10.39 14.58
CA PHE A 128 -11.28 9.47 13.48
C PHE A 128 -10.20 8.42 13.23
N ILE A 129 -10.63 7.35 12.54
CA ILE A 129 -9.77 6.33 11.95
C ILE A 129 -9.95 6.37 10.43
N VAL A 130 -8.85 6.53 9.70
CA VAL A 130 -8.76 6.33 8.25
C VAL A 130 -8.30 4.91 7.99
N ILE A 131 -8.99 4.18 7.10
CA ILE A 131 -8.63 2.82 6.71
C ILE A 131 -8.43 2.71 5.20
N ASN A 132 -7.50 1.88 4.74
CA ASN A 132 -7.53 1.36 3.38
C ASN A 132 -8.31 0.04 3.31
N PHE A 133 -8.53 -0.50 2.10
CA PHE A 133 -9.31 -1.75 1.93
C PHE A 133 -8.63 -3.02 2.45
N PHE A 134 -7.40 -2.92 2.96
CA PHE A 134 -6.70 -4.01 3.65
C PHE A 134 -6.73 -3.84 5.18
N ALA A 135 -7.26 -2.72 5.69
CA ALA A 135 -7.35 -2.40 7.11
C ALA A 135 -8.79 -2.39 7.64
N LEU A 136 -9.60 -3.36 7.19
CA LEU A 136 -11.03 -3.39 7.49
C LEU A 136 -11.35 -3.59 8.98
N GLU A 137 -10.43 -4.15 9.78
CA GLU A 137 -10.57 -4.17 11.24
C GLU A 137 -10.74 -2.77 11.85
N GLY A 138 -10.17 -1.73 11.21
CA GLY A 138 -10.35 -0.35 11.65
C GLY A 138 -11.81 0.13 11.62
N TRP A 139 -12.69 -0.51 10.84
CA TRP A 139 -14.14 -0.24 10.89
C TRP A 139 -14.73 -0.65 12.25
N SER A 140 -14.52 -1.91 12.65
CA SER A 140 -15.03 -2.41 13.94
C SER A 140 -14.36 -1.69 15.11
N LEU A 141 -13.07 -1.34 15.01
CA LEU A 141 -12.39 -0.54 16.02
C LEU A 141 -12.99 0.86 16.14
N ALA A 142 -13.32 1.52 15.02
CA ALA A 142 -13.98 2.82 15.05
C ALA A 142 -15.35 2.75 15.76
N GLU A 143 -16.10 1.66 15.54
CA GLU A 143 -17.36 1.38 16.24
C GLU A 143 -17.14 1.18 17.76
N THR A 144 -16.15 0.37 18.16
CA THR A 144 -15.81 0.13 19.58
C THR A 144 -15.46 1.43 20.31
N PHE A 145 -14.66 2.30 19.70
CA PHE A 145 -14.23 3.56 20.33
C PHE A 145 -15.14 4.75 20.03
N ARG A 146 -16.25 4.53 19.31
CA ARG A 146 -17.25 5.55 18.93
C ARG A 146 -16.63 6.76 18.22
N VAL A 147 -15.72 6.50 17.29
CA VAL A 147 -15.05 7.51 16.46
C VAL A 147 -15.47 7.36 15.00
N ARG A 148 -15.26 8.40 14.19
CA ARG A 148 -15.62 8.33 12.77
C ARG A 148 -14.66 7.42 12.01
N CYS A 149 -15.18 6.64 11.07
CA CYS A 149 -14.37 5.90 10.11
C CYS A 149 -14.40 6.58 8.74
N ILE A 150 -13.23 6.79 8.14
CA ILE A 150 -13.03 7.31 6.78
C ILE A 150 -12.31 6.22 6.00
N VAL A 151 -12.68 6.01 4.74
CA VAL A 151 -11.97 5.07 3.87
C VAL A 151 -11.12 5.87 2.90
N ALA A 152 -9.84 5.53 2.77
CA ALA A 152 -8.92 6.13 1.82
C ALA A 152 -8.17 5.02 1.08
N ALA A 153 -8.31 5.00 -0.25
CA ALA A 153 -7.67 3.98 -1.08
C ALA A 153 -6.99 4.63 -2.29
N PRO A 154 -5.68 4.40 -2.51
CA PRO A 154 -4.98 4.88 -3.71
C PRO A 154 -5.37 4.12 -5.00
N TYR A 155 -6.39 3.26 -4.93
CA TYR A 155 -6.83 2.36 -5.98
C TYR A 155 -8.34 2.10 -5.89
N VAL A 156 -8.93 1.67 -7.01
CA VAL A 156 -10.31 1.15 -7.04
C VAL A 156 -10.41 -0.11 -6.19
N VAL A 157 -11.57 -0.31 -5.53
CA VAL A 157 -11.82 -1.51 -4.71
C VAL A 157 -11.29 -2.76 -5.43
N PRO A 158 -10.36 -3.52 -4.81
CA PRO A 158 -9.66 -4.62 -5.48
C PRO A 158 -10.55 -5.80 -5.84
N TYR A 159 -11.76 -5.84 -5.31
CA TYR A 159 -12.68 -6.96 -5.38
C TYR A 159 -14.11 -6.44 -5.48
N SER A 160 -14.93 -7.10 -6.31
CA SER A 160 -16.37 -6.88 -6.32
C SER A 160 -17.04 -7.90 -5.41
N ALA A 161 -18.19 -7.54 -4.84
CA ALA A 161 -19.02 -8.52 -4.15
C ALA A 161 -19.33 -9.69 -5.11
N PRO A 162 -19.28 -10.95 -4.63
CA PRO A 162 -19.71 -12.08 -5.45
C PRO A 162 -21.11 -11.85 -6.02
N SER A 163 -21.36 -12.29 -7.26
CA SER A 163 -22.67 -12.09 -7.92
C SER A 163 -23.84 -12.69 -7.13
N SER A 164 -23.58 -13.70 -6.31
CA SER A 164 -24.56 -14.32 -5.43
C SER A 164 -24.74 -13.62 -4.08
N PHE A 165 -23.89 -12.66 -3.73
CA PHE A 165 -23.85 -12.03 -2.40
C PHE A 165 -25.19 -11.39 -2.02
N GLU A 166 -25.76 -10.55 -2.88
CA GLU A 166 -27.04 -9.89 -2.59
C GLU A 166 -28.18 -10.88 -2.35
N ARG A 167 -28.25 -11.94 -3.17
CA ARG A 167 -29.28 -12.97 -3.04
C ARG A 167 -29.17 -13.70 -1.70
N HIS A 168 -27.95 -14.04 -1.28
CA HIS A 168 -27.71 -14.69 0.02
C HIS A 168 -27.99 -13.73 1.17
N PHE A 169 -27.50 -12.48 1.08
CA PHE A 169 -27.73 -11.45 2.09
C PHE A 169 -29.22 -11.22 2.34
N LYS A 170 -30.02 -11.09 1.27
CA LYS A 170 -31.47 -10.90 1.37
C LYS A 170 -32.18 -12.12 1.99
N LYS A 171 -31.68 -13.33 1.75
CA LYS A 171 -32.25 -14.57 2.27
C LYS A 171 -31.93 -14.75 3.75
N GLU A 172 -30.69 -14.55 4.15
CA GLU A 172 -30.21 -14.83 5.50
C GLU A 172 -30.46 -13.64 6.46
N LEU A 173 -30.41 -12.39 5.97
CA LEU A 173 -30.55 -11.17 6.76
C LEU A 173 -31.63 -10.22 6.17
N PRO A 174 -32.90 -10.66 6.03
CA PRO A 174 -33.93 -9.90 5.31
C PRO A 174 -34.26 -8.54 5.95
N LEU A 175 -34.26 -8.45 7.29
CA LEU A 175 -34.52 -7.20 8.00
C LEU A 175 -33.36 -6.21 7.83
N LEU A 176 -32.11 -6.69 7.86
CA LEU A 176 -30.95 -5.84 7.64
C LEU A 176 -30.83 -5.39 6.18
N TYR A 177 -31.21 -6.24 5.22
CA TYR A 177 -31.29 -5.84 3.82
C TYR A 177 -32.30 -4.71 3.63
N ARG A 178 -33.50 -4.84 4.23
CA ARG A 178 -34.50 -3.77 4.25
C ARG A 178 -33.95 -2.51 4.91
N TYR A 179 -33.19 -2.67 6.00
CA TYR A 179 -32.49 -1.58 6.67
C TYR A 179 -31.60 -0.74 5.76
N LEU A 180 -30.75 -1.41 5.01
CA LEU A 180 -29.81 -0.76 4.11
C LEU A 180 -30.48 -0.17 2.86
N GLN A 181 -31.66 -0.68 2.47
CA GLN A 181 -32.43 -0.19 1.32
C GLN A 181 -33.24 1.07 1.67
N GLU A 182 -33.81 1.14 2.87
CA GLU A 182 -34.62 2.29 3.33
C GLU A 182 -33.77 3.40 3.96
N ALA A 183 -32.43 3.27 3.91
CA ALA A 183 -31.49 4.26 4.44
C ALA A 183 -31.73 5.66 3.85
N THR A 184 -31.77 6.67 4.71
CA THR A 184 -31.96 8.06 4.31
C THR A 184 -30.68 8.66 3.71
N THR A 185 -30.79 9.82 3.06
CA THR A 185 -29.64 10.50 2.44
C THR A 185 -28.49 10.68 3.44
N ASN A 186 -27.27 10.37 3.00
CA ASN A 186 -26.03 10.43 3.80
C ASN A 186 -25.92 9.40 4.94
N LYS A 187 -26.83 8.45 5.05
CA LYS A 187 -26.70 7.28 5.94
C LYS A 187 -26.12 6.09 5.19
N VAL A 188 -25.51 5.15 5.92
CA VAL A 188 -25.02 3.90 5.33
C VAL A 188 -26.17 3.17 4.65
N CYS A 189 -25.98 2.80 3.39
CA CYS A 189 -27.00 2.19 2.55
C CYS A 189 -26.47 0.97 1.79
N TRP A 190 -27.35 0.30 1.05
CA TRP A 190 -26.98 -0.87 0.24
C TRP A 190 -25.88 -0.60 -0.79
N LYS A 191 -25.81 0.64 -1.32
CA LYS A 191 -24.73 1.03 -2.23
C LYS A 191 -23.36 0.99 -1.55
N ASP A 192 -23.26 1.39 -0.28
CA ASP A 192 -22.01 1.31 0.47
C ASP A 192 -21.60 -0.17 0.64
N VAL A 193 -22.58 -1.01 0.98
CA VAL A 193 -22.37 -2.44 1.17
C VAL A 193 -21.86 -3.13 -0.08
N ILE A 194 -22.56 -2.99 -1.20
CA ILE A 194 -22.16 -3.67 -2.42
C ILE A 194 -20.87 -3.09 -3.02
N HIS A 195 -20.60 -1.81 -2.80
CA HIS A 195 -19.41 -1.16 -3.33
C HIS A 195 -18.14 -1.60 -2.62
N TRP A 196 -18.15 -1.66 -1.28
CA TRP A 196 -16.94 -1.97 -0.53
C TRP A 196 -17.14 -2.65 0.82
N MET A 197 -18.28 -2.51 1.50
CA MET A 197 -18.45 -3.06 2.87
C MET A 197 -18.80 -4.55 2.91
N TRP A 198 -19.13 -5.16 1.77
CA TRP A 198 -19.53 -6.57 1.71
C TRP A 198 -18.59 -7.54 2.45
N PRO A 199 -17.24 -7.35 2.51
CA PRO A 199 -16.38 -8.26 3.26
C PRO A 199 -16.66 -8.26 4.77
N LEU A 200 -17.15 -7.15 5.33
CA LEU A 200 -17.51 -7.01 6.75
C LEU A 200 -18.68 -7.92 7.16
N PHE A 201 -19.44 -8.42 6.18
CA PHE A 201 -20.57 -9.32 6.37
C PHE A 201 -20.21 -10.79 6.13
N THR A 202 -18.93 -11.10 5.98
CA THR A 202 -18.46 -12.49 5.90
C THR A 202 -18.24 -13.07 7.30
N ASP A 203 -18.40 -14.38 7.43
CA ASP A 203 -18.30 -15.10 8.72
C ASP A 203 -16.99 -14.87 9.48
N SER A 204 -15.93 -14.44 8.77
CA SER A 204 -14.61 -14.21 9.34
C SER A 204 -14.52 -13.03 10.34
N TRP A 205 -15.54 -12.18 10.41
CA TRP A 205 -15.56 -11.00 11.30
C TRP A 205 -16.42 -11.22 12.54
N GLY A 206 -17.47 -12.03 12.46
CA GLY A 206 -18.51 -12.12 13.48
C GLY A 206 -17.99 -12.59 14.84
N SER A 207 -17.17 -13.66 14.86
CA SER A 207 -16.56 -14.16 16.10
C SER A 207 -15.64 -13.13 16.74
N TRP A 208 -14.74 -12.51 15.97
CA TRP A 208 -13.85 -11.46 16.48
C TRP A 208 -14.62 -10.25 17.04
N ARG A 209 -15.66 -9.79 16.34
CA ARG A 209 -16.49 -8.67 16.79
C ARG A 209 -17.21 -8.99 18.11
N CYS A 210 -17.75 -10.20 18.23
CA CYS A 210 -18.47 -10.63 19.43
C CYS A 210 -17.52 -10.93 20.60
N ASP A 211 -16.56 -11.82 20.38
CA ASP A 211 -15.73 -12.43 21.42
C ASP A 211 -14.66 -11.47 21.95
N ASP A 212 -14.09 -10.62 21.07
CA ASP A 212 -12.96 -9.76 21.41
C ASP A 212 -13.35 -8.27 21.56
N LEU A 213 -14.38 -7.79 20.86
CA LEU A 213 -14.78 -6.37 20.87
C LEU A 213 -16.10 -6.08 21.60
N ASN A 214 -16.84 -7.11 22.04
CA ASN A 214 -18.20 -6.99 22.60
C ASN A 214 -19.18 -6.22 21.68
N LEU A 215 -19.01 -6.33 20.37
CA LEU A 215 -19.90 -5.78 19.36
C LEU A 215 -20.85 -6.86 18.83
N SER A 216 -21.91 -6.43 18.15
CA SER A 216 -22.73 -7.36 17.38
C SER A 216 -21.89 -8.09 16.32
N PRO A 217 -22.07 -9.42 16.14
CA PRO A 217 -21.38 -10.17 15.10
C PRO A 217 -21.58 -9.59 13.69
N CYS A 218 -22.79 -9.11 13.41
CA CYS A 218 -23.13 -8.44 12.16
C CYS A 218 -23.10 -6.91 12.37
N PRO A 219 -22.48 -6.12 11.47
CA PRO A 219 -22.59 -4.67 11.51
C PRO A 219 -24.05 -4.18 11.44
N PHE A 220 -24.34 -3.07 12.11
CA PHE A 220 -25.66 -2.40 12.13
C PHE A 220 -26.80 -3.16 12.80
N THR A 221 -26.48 -4.22 13.55
CA THR A 221 -27.47 -4.92 14.38
C THR A 221 -27.14 -4.77 15.86
N ASP A 222 -28.17 -4.85 16.69
CA ASP A 222 -28.06 -4.79 18.14
C ASP A 222 -27.43 -6.09 18.69
N PRO A 223 -26.44 -6.02 19.59
CA PRO A 223 -25.71 -7.20 20.07
C PRO A 223 -26.56 -8.17 20.88
N VAL A 224 -27.71 -7.74 21.43
CA VAL A 224 -28.58 -8.60 22.26
C VAL A 224 -29.65 -9.27 21.41
N THR A 225 -30.31 -8.50 20.54
CA THR A 225 -31.47 -8.94 19.76
C THR A 225 -31.11 -9.44 18.36
N GLY A 226 -29.95 -9.06 17.83
CA GLY A 226 -29.55 -9.32 16.44
C GLY A 226 -30.40 -8.57 15.41
N LEU A 227 -31.23 -7.61 15.84
CA LEU A 227 -32.09 -6.83 14.95
C LEU A 227 -31.40 -5.53 14.51
N PRO A 228 -31.73 -4.99 13.32
CA PRO A 228 -31.16 -3.72 12.86
C PRO A 228 -31.44 -2.54 13.79
N THR A 229 -30.44 -1.68 14.02
CA THR A 229 -30.54 -0.52 14.92
C THR A 229 -31.17 0.69 14.22
N TRP A 230 -32.48 0.62 13.96
CA TRP A 230 -33.21 1.65 13.20
C TRP A 230 -33.13 3.08 13.76
N HIS A 231 -33.02 3.20 15.07
CA HIS A 231 -32.96 4.47 15.78
C HIS A 231 -31.57 5.12 15.71
N ASP A 232 -30.55 4.39 15.30
CA ASP A 232 -29.15 4.84 15.29
C ASP A 232 -28.44 4.45 13.98
N MET A 233 -28.94 4.99 12.86
CA MET A 233 -28.28 4.78 11.57
C MET A 233 -26.98 5.60 11.47
N PRO A 234 -25.82 4.96 11.27
CA PRO A 234 -24.57 5.68 11.11
C PRO A 234 -24.52 6.41 9.77
N SER A 235 -23.75 7.49 9.73
CA SER A 235 -23.49 8.22 8.50
C SER A 235 -22.71 7.35 7.51
N SER A 236 -23.05 7.44 6.22
CA SER A 236 -22.26 6.81 5.16
C SER A 236 -20.83 7.36 5.24
N PRO A 237 -19.81 6.49 5.33
CA PRO A 237 -18.43 6.93 5.51
C PRO A 237 -17.94 7.64 4.27
N LEU A 238 -17.09 8.65 4.50
CA LEU A 238 -16.38 9.31 3.41
C LEU A 238 -15.38 8.32 2.80
N LEU A 239 -15.53 8.02 1.51
CA LEU A 239 -14.62 7.18 0.75
C LEU A 239 -13.81 8.05 -0.23
N LEU A 240 -12.51 8.16 0.03
CA LEU A 240 -11.56 8.92 -0.77
C LEU A 240 -10.77 7.97 -1.67
N TYR A 241 -10.82 8.24 -2.97
CA TYR A 241 -10.03 7.54 -3.98
C TYR A 241 -8.86 8.40 -4.45
N GLY A 242 -7.67 7.84 -4.35
CA GLY A 242 -6.40 8.45 -4.76
C GLY A 242 -6.02 8.17 -6.22
N PHE A 243 -7.00 8.22 -7.13
CA PHE A 243 -6.76 8.10 -8.57
C PHE A 243 -7.41 9.25 -9.35
N SER A 244 -7.03 9.39 -10.63
CA SER A 244 -7.63 10.39 -11.54
C SER A 244 -8.87 9.85 -12.25
N LYS A 245 -9.89 10.70 -12.40
CA LYS A 245 -11.08 10.42 -13.22
C LYS A 245 -10.77 10.31 -14.70
N GLU A 246 -9.61 10.82 -15.14
CA GLU A 246 -9.13 10.67 -16.51
C GLU A 246 -8.63 9.26 -16.81
N VAL A 247 -8.30 8.49 -15.75
CA VAL A 247 -7.80 7.11 -15.85
C VAL A 247 -8.87 6.09 -15.51
N VAL A 248 -9.69 6.39 -14.50
CA VAL A 248 -10.73 5.49 -14.00
C VAL A 248 -12.09 6.13 -14.14
N GLU A 249 -12.98 5.46 -14.88
CA GLU A 249 -14.37 5.86 -14.97
C GLU A 249 -15.08 5.77 -13.61
N CYS A 250 -15.91 6.77 -13.33
CA CYS A 250 -16.64 6.90 -12.07
C CYS A 250 -18.13 6.67 -12.33
N PRO A 251 -18.63 5.43 -12.22
CA PRO A 251 -20.00 5.14 -12.57
C PRO A 251 -21.00 5.69 -11.54
N GLY A 252 -22.19 6.05 -12.01
CA GLY A 252 -23.23 6.69 -11.18
C GLY A 252 -23.86 5.79 -10.09
N TYR A 253 -23.49 4.50 -10.04
CA TYR A 253 -23.97 3.58 -9.00
C TYR A 253 -23.14 3.64 -7.70
N TRP A 254 -22.03 4.37 -7.67
CA TRP A 254 -21.24 4.54 -6.45
C TRP A 254 -22.02 5.27 -5.36
N PRO A 255 -21.69 5.04 -4.07
CA PRO A 255 -22.26 5.82 -2.97
C PRO A 255 -22.03 7.33 -3.12
N SER A 256 -22.95 8.14 -2.60
CA SER A 256 -22.89 9.61 -2.74
C SER A 256 -21.71 10.27 -2.01
N ASN A 257 -21.19 9.60 -0.98
CA ASN A 257 -20.04 10.05 -0.19
C ASN A 257 -18.68 9.58 -0.74
N VAL A 258 -18.65 9.04 -1.96
CA VAL A 258 -17.40 8.77 -2.66
C VAL A 258 -16.83 10.05 -3.27
N ARG A 259 -15.52 10.24 -3.13
CA ARG A 259 -14.76 11.35 -3.72
C ARG A 259 -13.53 10.79 -4.42
N VAL A 260 -13.33 11.20 -5.67
CA VAL A 260 -12.11 10.91 -6.42
C VAL A 260 -11.24 12.16 -6.38
N CYS A 261 -10.08 12.03 -5.75
CA CYS A 261 -9.25 13.12 -5.27
C CYS A 261 -8.00 13.36 -6.13
N GLY A 262 -7.88 12.69 -7.28
CA GLY A 262 -6.65 12.67 -8.05
C GLY A 262 -5.58 11.79 -7.39
N PHE A 263 -4.43 11.69 -8.04
CA PHE A 263 -3.34 10.84 -7.58
C PHE A 263 -2.65 11.39 -6.33
N TRP A 264 -2.36 10.49 -5.38
CA TRP A 264 -1.62 10.81 -4.17
C TRP A 264 -0.14 10.49 -4.36
N PHE A 265 0.62 11.51 -4.77
CA PHE A 265 2.06 11.36 -5.00
C PHE A 265 2.84 11.37 -3.69
N LEU A 266 3.88 10.55 -3.66
CA LEU A 266 4.83 10.53 -2.57
C LEU A 266 5.84 11.68 -2.72
N PRO A 267 6.37 12.22 -1.60
CA PRO A 267 7.57 13.03 -1.64
C PRO A 267 8.70 12.30 -2.39
N MET A 268 9.49 13.04 -3.15
CA MET A 268 10.54 12.45 -4.00
C MET A 268 11.60 11.76 -3.13
N GLU A 269 11.98 12.39 -2.04
CA GLU A 269 12.96 11.90 -1.08
C GLU A 269 12.58 10.52 -0.48
N TRP A 270 11.29 10.16 -0.41
CA TRP A 270 10.83 8.87 0.14
C TRP A 270 11.01 7.68 -0.81
N GLN A 271 11.23 7.96 -2.10
CA GLN A 271 11.25 6.93 -3.14
C GLN A 271 12.68 6.44 -3.46
N PHE A 272 13.70 7.13 -2.95
CA PHE A 272 15.09 6.70 -3.08
C PHE A 272 15.42 5.62 -2.04
N SER A 273 16.00 4.52 -2.48
CA SER A 273 16.62 3.54 -1.56
C SER A 273 17.98 4.02 -1.04
N CYS A 274 18.67 4.88 -1.79
CA CYS A 274 19.94 5.48 -1.39
C CYS A 274 19.70 6.72 -0.52
N LYS A 275 20.24 6.70 0.71
CA LYS A 275 20.12 7.80 1.67
C LYS A 275 20.72 9.11 1.15
N GLU A 276 21.89 9.07 0.53
CA GLU A 276 22.54 10.27 -0.02
C GLU A 276 21.72 10.89 -1.15
N CYS A 277 21.18 10.08 -2.07
CA CYS A 277 20.28 10.58 -3.12
C CYS A 277 18.99 11.17 -2.54
N SER A 278 18.45 10.56 -1.48
CA SER A 278 17.28 11.08 -0.75
C SER A 278 17.57 12.46 -0.13
N GLU A 279 18.71 12.61 0.55
CA GLU A 279 19.15 13.87 1.18
C GLU A 279 19.41 14.97 0.14
N ILE A 280 20.08 14.65 -0.97
CA ILE A 280 20.27 15.56 -2.10
C ILE A 280 18.91 16.03 -2.63
N SER A 281 17.97 15.11 -2.84
CA SER A 281 16.62 15.45 -3.30
C SER A 281 15.88 16.36 -2.31
N ALA A 282 16.01 16.13 -1.00
CA ALA A 282 15.39 16.96 0.03
C ALA A 282 15.99 18.39 0.06
N LEU A 283 17.30 18.53 -0.14
CA LEU A 283 17.99 19.82 -0.22
C LEU A 283 17.55 20.63 -1.45
N VAL A 284 17.37 19.95 -2.59
CA VAL A 284 16.84 20.58 -3.82
C VAL A 284 15.40 21.05 -3.62
N SER A 285 14.53 20.20 -3.05
CA SER A 285 13.13 20.54 -2.78
C SER A 285 12.96 21.71 -1.80
N SER A 286 13.91 21.89 -0.87
CA SER A 286 13.90 23.01 0.09
C SER A 286 14.51 24.31 -0.45
N GLY A 287 14.96 24.34 -1.71
CA GLY A 287 15.57 25.51 -2.33
C GLY A 287 17.00 25.80 -1.86
N ASN A 288 17.59 24.89 -1.08
CA ASN A 288 18.92 25.04 -0.49
C ASN A 288 20.07 24.65 -1.43
N LEU A 289 19.76 24.05 -2.60
CA LEU A 289 20.74 23.67 -3.61
C LEU A 289 20.24 24.00 -5.03
N GLN A 290 21.00 24.79 -5.79
CA GLN A 290 20.71 25.10 -7.21
C GLN A 290 21.34 24.09 -8.20
N ARG A 291 21.96 23.00 -7.73
CA ARG A 291 22.69 22.07 -8.63
C ARG A 291 21.77 21.11 -9.37
N LYS A 292 22.05 20.95 -10.67
CA LYS A 292 21.50 19.92 -11.59
C LYS A 292 22.08 18.51 -11.37
N ASP A 293 22.88 18.30 -10.32
CA ASP A 293 23.44 16.99 -10.00
C ASP A 293 22.49 16.29 -9.04
N GLU A 294 21.53 15.57 -9.62
CA GLU A 294 20.36 15.01 -8.94
C GLU A 294 20.67 13.73 -8.15
N LEU A 295 21.89 13.17 -8.25
CA LEU A 295 22.28 11.89 -7.65
C LEU A 295 23.65 11.98 -6.97
N CYS A 296 23.90 11.07 -6.02
CA CYS A 296 25.20 10.95 -5.35
C CYS A 296 26.26 10.31 -6.26
N SER A 297 27.53 10.39 -5.85
CA SER A 297 28.67 9.86 -6.60
C SER A 297 28.55 8.36 -6.90
N ALA A 298 27.97 7.57 -5.99
CA ALA A 298 27.76 6.13 -6.19
C ALA A 298 26.72 5.79 -7.28
N HIS A 299 25.88 6.76 -7.66
CA HIS A 299 24.84 6.60 -8.67
C HIS A 299 25.08 7.49 -9.90
N ILE A 300 26.28 8.07 -10.03
CA ILE A 300 26.64 8.91 -11.18
C ILE A 300 26.61 8.12 -12.49
N ASP A 301 26.87 6.82 -12.44
CA ASP A 301 26.89 5.97 -13.63
C ASP A 301 25.50 5.75 -14.24
N LEU A 302 24.45 5.72 -13.41
CA LEU A 302 23.08 5.72 -13.92
C LEU A 302 22.79 7.03 -14.66
N HIS A 303 23.20 8.16 -14.10
CA HIS A 303 23.06 9.46 -14.76
C HIS A 303 23.86 9.54 -16.06
N THR A 304 25.09 8.99 -16.07
CA THR A 304 25.92 8.88 -17.27
C THR A 304 25.27 7.97 -18.31
N PHE A 305 24.70 6.83 -17.90
CA PHE A 305 23.96 5.91 -18.77
C PHE A 305 22.77 6.63 -19.43
N LEU A 306 22.00 7.39 -18.66
CA LEU A 306 20.85 8.14 -19.19
C LEU A 306 21.26 9.22 -20.20
N LYS A 307 22.48 9.78 -20.11
CA LYS A 307 22.96 10.87 -20.97
C LYS A 307 23.86 10.45 -22.13
N THR A 308 24.40 9.23 -22.12
CA THR A 308 25.50 8.82 -23.02
C THR A 308 25.09 8.71 -24.49
N VAL A 309 23.83 8.43 -24.78
CA VAL A 309 23.33 8.18 -26.15
C VAL A 309 22.05 8.98 -26.37
N SER A 310 21.84 9.47 -27.59
CA SER A 310 20.68 10.30 -27.95
C SER A 310 19.33 9.58 -27.81
N THR A 311 19.31 8.24 -27.95
CA THR A 311 18.09 7.43 -27.76
C THR A 311 17.90 7.06 -26.29
N PRO A 312 16.78 7.48 -25.66
CA PRO A 312 16.46 7.12 -24.28
C PRO A 312 16.29 5.61 -24.09
N PRO A 313 16.66 5.05 -22.93
CA PRO A 313 16.47 3.63 -22.66
C PRO A 313 15.01 3.27 -22.35
N ILE A 314 14.69 1.98 -22.45
CA ILE A 314 13.42 1.40 -22.00
C ILE A 314 13.58 1.00 -20.53
N PHE A 315 12.69 1.45 -19.67
CA PHE A 315 12.66 1.04 -18.26
C PHE A 315 11.91 -0.28 -18.11
N VAL A 316 12.39 -1.15 -17.21
CA VAL A 316 11.76 -2.39 -16.81
C VAL A 316 11.72 -2.46 -15.28
N GLY A 317 10.52 -2.51 -14.70
CA GLY A 317 10.31 -2.53 -13.25
C GLY A 317 9.28 -3.56 -12.82
N LEU A 318 9.74 -4.65 -12.20
CA LEU A 318 8.86 -5.73 -11.73
C LEU A 318 8.46 -5.59 -10.26
N SER A 319 9.07 -4.66 -9.50
CA SER A 319 8.75 -4.39 -8.09
C SER A 319 8.62 -5.69 -7.28
N SER A 320 7.51 -5.90 -6.57
CA SER A 320 7.29 -7.08 -5.72
C SER A 320 6.87 -8.35 -6.46
N VAL A 321 6.78 -8.35 -7.80
CA VAL A 321 6.39 -9.56 -8.56
C VAL A 321 7.28 -10.75 -8.22
N GLY A 322 8.58 -10.51 -8.06
CA GLY A 322 9.53 -11.54 -7.66
C GLY A 322 9.25 -12.10 -6.27
N SER A 323 9.17 -11.22 -5.27
CA SER A 323 8.90 -11.62 -3.88
C SER A 323 7.49 -12.20 -3.66
N MET A 324 6.56 -11.97 -4.58
CA MET A 324 5.23 -12.60 -4.60
C MET A 324 5.22 -13.97 -5.29
N GLY A 325 6.36 -14.48 -5.77
CA GLY A 325 6.47 -15.81 -6.37
C GLY A 325 6.09 -15.88 -7.85
N PHE A 326 5.87 -14.73 -8.51
CA PHE A 326 5.50 -14.69 -9.94
C PHE A 326 6.69 -14.72 -10.89
N LEU A 327 7.93 -14.49 -10.41
CA LEU A 327 9.15 -14.61 -11.21
C LEU A 327 9.93 -15.89 -10.84
N LYS A 328 9.51 -17.02 -11.41
CA LYS A 328 10.10 -18.35 -11.08
C LYS A 328 11.51 -18.57 -11.61
N ASN A 329 11.87 -17.97 -12.75
CA ASN A 329 13.18 -18.14 -13.36
C ASN A 329 13.78 -16.77 -13.78
N PRO A 330 14.48 -16.09 -12.85
CA PRO A 330 15.10 -14.80 -13.12
C PRO A 330 16.16 -14.84 -14.23
N GLN A 331 16.90 -15.94 -14.37
CA GLN A 331 17.92 -16.09 -15.40
C GLN A 331 17.31 -16.15 -16.80
N ALA A 332 16.24 -16.95 -16.98
CA ALA A 332 15.52 -17.00 -18.24
C ALA A 332 14.94 -15.62 -18.62
N PHE A 333 14.43 -14.87 -17.65
CA PHE A 333 13.97 -13.50 -17.88
C PHE A 333 15.09 -12.58 -18.38
N LEU A 334 16.28 -12.63 -17.79
CA LEU A 334 17.44 -11.86 -18.26
C LEU A 334 17.90 -12.27 -19.67
N TYR A 335 17.81 -13.55 -20.03
CA TYR A 335 18.10 -14.00 -21.39
C TYR A 335 17.06 -13.53 -22.41
N VAL A 336 15.78 -13.42 -22.04
CA VAL A 336 14.77 -12.78 -22.90
C VAL A 336 15.15 -11.32 -23.17
N LEU A 337 15.55 -10.57 -22.15
CA LEU A 337 16.02 -9.19 -22.33
C LEU A 337 17.26 -9.13 -23.24
N ARG A 338 18.20 -10.05 -23.08
CA ARG A 338 19.38 -10.17 -23.96
C ARG A 338 18.97 -10.35 -25.43
N THR A 339 18.07 -11.30 -25.72
CA THR A 339 17.61 -11.53 -27.09
C THR A 339 16.91 -10.30 -27.66
N VAL A 340 16.09 -9.60 -26.87
CA VAL A 340 15.46 -8.35 -27.31
C VAL A 340 16.50 -7.27 -27.61
N ILE A 341 17.53 -7.13 -26.78
CA ILE A 341 18.64 -6.20 -27.00
C ILE A 341 19.38 -6.53 -28.31
N GLU A 342 19.70 -7.80 -28.55
CA GLU A 342 20.40 -8.25 -29.76
C GLU A 342 19.58 -7.99 -31.04
N ILE A 343 18.26 -8.09 -30.98
CA ILE A 343 17.36 -7.86 -32.13
C ILE A 343 17.14 -6.36 -32.37
N THR A 344 16.93 -5.58 -31.31
CA THR A 344 16.42 -4.21 -31.42
C THR A 344 17.51 -3.15 -31.27
N SER A 345 18.66 -3.51 -30.70
CA SER A 345 19.70 -2.58 -30.25
C SER A 345 19.22 -1.54 -29.23
N TYR A 346 18.04 -1.70 -28.64
CA TYR A 346 17.56 -0.82 -27.58
C TYR A 346 18.39 -0.98 -26.30
N ARG A 347 18.43 0.10 -25.54
CA ARG A 347 19.04 0.14 -24.20
C ARG A 347 17.95 -0.03 -23.15
N PHE A 348 18.27 -0.72 -22.06
CA PHE A 348 17.33 -1.02 -21.00
C PHE A 348 17.87 -0.61 -19.64
N ILE A 349 16.96 -0.19 -18.76
CA ILE A 349 17.20 -0.05 -17.33
C ILE A 349 16.30 -1.05 -16.62
N LEU A 350 16.86 -1.96 -15.83
CA LEU A 350 16.14 -2.94 -15.04
C LEU A 350 16.27 -2.61 -13.56
N PHE A 351 15.15 -2.34 -12.89
CA PHE A 351 15.10 -2.25 -11.43
C PHE A 351 14.69 -3.61 -10.87
N THR A 352 15.59 -4.24 -10.12
CA THR A 352 15.32 -5.54 -9.48
C THR A 352 14.52 -5.40 -8.18
N ALA A 353 14.48 -4.18 -7.63
CA ALA A 353 13.75 -3.82 -6.41
C ALA A 353 14.13 -4.66 -5.17
N GLY A 354 15.40 -5.08 -5.09
CA GLY A 354 15.93 -5.89 -4.00
C GLY A 354 15.46 -7.35 -3.99
N PHE A 355 14.94 -7.86 -5.11
CA PHE A 355 14.57 -9.27 -5.21
C PHE A 355 15.83 -10.14 -5.36
N GLU A 356 16.22 -10.79 -4.26
CA GLU A 356 17.47 -11.56 -4.14
C GLU A 356 17.74 -12.51 -5.29
N ALA A 357 16.74 -13.28 -5.76
CA ALA A 357 16.95 -14.25 -6.83
C ALA A 357 17.26 -13.58 -8.20
N LEU A 358 16.68 -12.40 -8.44
CA LEU A 358 16.99 -11.62 -9.64
C LEU A 358 18.34 -10.91 -9.51
N ASP A 359 18.65 -10.35 -8.33
CA ASP A 359 19.98 -9.77 -8.06
C ASP A 359 21.09 -10.82 -8.21
N ALA A 360 20.87 -12.03 -7.69
CA ALA A 360 21.79 -13.14 -7.83
C ALA A 360 21.98 -13.53 -9.31
N ALA A 361 20.90 -13.62 -10.09
CA ALA A 361 20.99 -13.91 -11.51
C ALA A 361 21.75 -12.82 -12.30
N VAL A 362 21.53 -11.54 -11.97
CA VAL A 362 22.29 -10.41 -12.55
C VAL A 362 23.79 -10.55 -12.24
N ARG A 363 24.15 -10.83 -10.98
CA ARG A 363 25.55 -11.01 -10.55
C ARG A 363 26.21 -12.22 -11.22
N MET A 364 25.49 -13.33 -11.36
CA MET A 364 26.01 -14.53 -12.04
C MET A 364 26.34 -14.24 -13.51
N ILE A 365 25.42 -13.62 -14.25
CA ILE A 365 25.65 -13.29 -15.67
C ILE A 365 26.79 -12.27 -15.84
N ALA A 366 26.91 -11.30 -14.93
CA ALA A 366 28.04 -10.36 -14.92
C ALA A 366 29.38 -11.08 -14.71
N ALA A 367 29.43 -12.03 -13.77
CA ALA A 367 30.64 -12.81 -13.50
C ALA A 367 31.05 -13.67 -14.71
N GLU A 368 30.10 -14.33 -15.37
CA GLU A 368 30.35 -15.10 -16.60
C GLU A 368 30.96 -14.24 -17.70
N ALA A 369 30.42 -13.04 -17.92
CA ALA A 369 30.92 -12.11 -18.94
C ALA A 369 32.30 -11.52 -18.59
N SER A 370 32.58 -11.30 -17.31
CA SER A 370 33.88 -10.79 -16.83
C SER A 370 35.06 -11.74 -17.10
N SER A 371 34.80 -13.06 -17.21
CA SER A 371 35.81 -14.05 -17.56
C SER A 371 36.32 -13.92 -19.01
N CYS A 372 35.57 -13.23 -19.87
CA CYS A 372 35.89 -13.02 -21.30
C CYS A 372 36.26 -11.57 -21.66
N SER A 373 35.96 -10.57 -20.83
CA SER A 373 36.41 -9.17 -21.01
C SER A 373 36.18 -8.33 -19.74
N SER A 374 36.93 -7.23 -19.58
CA SER A 374 36.85 -6.32 -18.43
C SER A 374 35.52 -5.56 -18.37
N GLN A 375 34.47 -6.19 -17.83
CA GLN A 375 33.26 -5.47 -17.41
C GLN A 375 33.50 -4.77 -16.08
N THR A 376 33.15 -3.49 -16.03
CA THR A 376 33.32 -2.62 -14.88
C THR A 376 32.11 -2.80 -13.96
N GLN A 377 32.31 -3.42 -12.80
CA GLN A 377 31.40 -3.25 -11.67
C GLN A 377 31.42 -1.75 -11.32
N LEU A 378 30.28 -1.07 -11.51
CA LEU A 378 30.16 0.39 -11.40
C LEU A 378 30.01 0.79 -9.92
N SER A 379 29.13 0.10 -9.20
CA SER A 379 28.99 0.15 -7.74
C SER A 379 28.37 -1.16 -7.20
N GLU A 380 28.21 -1.31 -5.89
CA GLU A 380 27.57 -2.50 -5.29
C GLU A 380 26.11 -2.70 -5.75
N ASP A 381 25.42 -1.61 -6.06
CA ASP A 381 23.99 -1.59 -6.41
C ASP A 381 23.73 -1.45 -7.92
N CYS A 382 24.78 -1.19 -8.72
CA CYS A 382 24.68 -0.92 -10.16
C CYS A 382 25.56 -1.88 -10.96
N ILE A 383 24.94 -2.67 -11.84
CA ILE A 383 25.62 -3.64 -12.70
C ILE A 383 25.22 -3.40 -14.14
N SER A 384 26.20 -3.36 -15.04
CA SER A 384 25.94 -3.27 -16.48
C SER A 384 26.17 -4.60 -17.16
N LEU A 385 25.20 -5.04 -17.97
CA LEU A 385 25.21 -6.29 -18.71
C LEU A 385 25.14 -6.02 -20.22
N PHE A 386 25.53 -7.04 -21.01
CA PHE A 386 25.35 -7.10 -22.46
C PHE A 386 25.89 -5.85 -23.19
N ASN A 387 27.21 -5.63 -23.12
CA ASN A 387 27.90 -4.50 -23.77
C ASN A 387 27.35 -3.12 -23.37
N CYS A 388 27.04 -2.94 -22.09
CA CYS A 388 26.49 -1.71 -21.54
C CYS A 388 25.14 -1.29 -22.14
N GLN A 389 24.36 -2.25 -22.65
CA GLN A 389 23.00 -2.00 -23.12
C GLN A 389 21.94 -2.28 -22.07
N LEU A 390 22.22 -3.12 -21.06
CA LEU A 390 21.34 -3.35 -19.92
C LEU A 390 21.96 -2.80 -18.63
N PHE A 391 21.33 -1.80 -18.02
CA PHE A 391 21.72 -1.26 -16.71
C PHE A 391 20.81 -1.83 -15.63
N CYS A 392 21.34 -2.64 -14.72
CA CYS A 392 20.62 -3.21 -13.61
C CYS A 392 20.87 -2.40 -12.34
N PHE A 393 19.80 -2.04 -11.64
CA PHE A 393 19.83 -1.33 -10.38
C PHE A 393 19.04 -2.08 -9.31
N THR A 394 19.67 -2.35 -8.17
CA THR A 394 19.02 -3.10 -7.08
C THR A 394 18.04 -2.23 -6.28
N GLY A 395 18.30 -0.93 -6.21
CA GLY A 395 17.51 -0.01 -5.42
C GLY A 395 16.18 0.45 -6.03
N SER A 396 15.64 1.52 -5.45
CA SER A 396 14.48 2.25 -5.96
C SER A 396 14.79 3.74 -6.10
N MET A 397 14.10 4.39 -7.03
CA MET A 397 14.20 5.82 -7.31
C MET A 397 12.83 6.36 -7.70
N PRO A 398 12.60 7.68 -7.56
CA PRO A 398 11.34 8.28 -7.94
C PRO A 398 11.07 8.11 -9.44
N TYR A 399 9.94 7.51 -9.81
CA TYR A 399 9.61 7.35 -11.22
C TYR A 399 9.32 8.68 -11.91
N LYS A 400 8.84 9.70 -11.18
CA LYS A 400 8.67 11.05 -11.70
C LYS A 400 10.01 11.66 -12.18
N TRP A 401 11.12 11.21 -11.62
CA TRP A 401 12.46 11.59 -12.06
C TRP A 401 12.95 10.73 -13.23
N LEU A 402 12.68 9.42 -13.18
CA LEU A 402 13.22 8.44 -14.12
C LEU A 402 12.45 8.39 -15.46
N PHE A 403 11.13 8.36 -15.42
CA PHE A 403 10.28 8.14 -16.60
C PHE A 403 10.46 9.21 -17.69
N PRO A 404 10.60 10.51 -17.38
CA PRO A 404 10.91 11.52 -18.39
C PRO A 404 12.23 11.29 -19.13
N LYS A 405 13.10 10.41 -18.62
CA LYS A 405 14.40 10.06 -19.18
C LYS A 405 14.38 8.70 -19.89
N CYS A 406 13.21 8.06 -20.03
CA CYS A 406 13.03 6.76 -20.66
C CYS A 406 12.09 6.88 -21.86
N LEU A 407 12.25 5.99 -22.85
CA LEU A 407 11.39 5.97 -24.04
C LEU A 407 10.01 5.37 -23.71
N VAL A 408 10.04 4.23 -23.02
CA VAL A 408 8.88 3.44 -22.59
C VAL A 408 9.21 2.84 -21.22
N ALA A 409 8.20 2.62 -20.39
CA ALA A 409 8.33 1.84 -19.17
C ALA A 409 7.49 0.56 -19.25
N ILE A 410 8.13 -0.59 -19.05
CA ILE A 410 7.54 -1.92 -18.94
C ILE A 410 7.47 -2.26 -17.45
N HIS A 411 6.28 -2.58 -16.97
CA HIS A 411 6.07 -2.87 -15.57
C HIS A 411 4.92 -3.85 -15.38
N HIS A 412 4.77 -4.31 -14.15
CA HIS A 412 3.82 -5.36 -13.77
C HIS A 412 2.35 -4.91 -13.64
N GLY A 413 1.99 -3.68 -14.02
CA GLY A 413 0.64 -3.16 -13.79
C GLY A 413 0.34 -2.83 -12.32
N GLY A 414 1.36 -2.71 -11.46
CA GLY A 414 1.16 -2.27 -10.08
C GLY A 414 0.56 -0.88 -10.03
N ARG A 415 -0.44 -0.69 -9.17
CA ARG A 415 -1.28 0.52 -9.08
C ARG A 415 -0.50 1.83 -8.94
N LEU A 416 0.65 1.80 -8.26
CA LEU A 416 1.53 2.97 -8.10
C LEU A 416 2.40 3.25 -9.34
N VAL A 417 2.66 2.24 -10.17
CA VAL A 417 3.49 2.35 -11.39
C VAL A 417 2.63 2.69 -12.61
N GLU A 418 1.43 2.12 -12.71
CA GLU A 418 0.42 2.45 -13.73
C GLU A 418 0.06 3.95 -13.70
N LEU A 419 0.00 4.49 -12.49
CA LEU A 419 -0.23 5.90 -12.16
C LEU A 419 0.82 6.87 -12.73
N LEU A 420 2.09 6.49 -12.78
CA LEU A 420 3.17 7.34 -13.28
C LEU A 420 3.36 7.22 -14.81
N LEU A 421 2.97 6.08 -15.38
CA LEU A 421 3.05 5.83 -16.83
C LEU A 421 1.97 6.57 -17.64
N LEU A 422 0.75 6.67 -17.11
CA LEU A 422 -0.34 7.37 -17.79
C LEU A 422 -0.09 8.89 -17.88
N LEU A 423 0.58 9.47 -16.88
CA LEU A 423 0.99 10.88 -16.89
C LEU A 423 2.13 11.15 -17.89
N TYR A 424 3.08 10.23 -18.03
CA TYR A 424 4.15 10.34 -19.04
C TYR A 424 3.56 10.40 -20.47
N MET A 425 2.51 9.62 -20.74
CA MET A 425 1.82 9.67 -22.03
C MET A 425 1.03 10.97 -22.23
N GLN A 426 0.51 11.60 -21.16
CA GLN A 426 -0.19 12.88 -21.26
C GLN A 426 0.75 14.09 -21.39
N GLU A 427 1.89 14.10 -20.69
CA GLU A 427 2.88 15.19 -20.78
C GLU A 427 3.68 15.15 -22.10
N SER A 428 3.86 13.98 -22.72
CA SER A 428 4.52 13.87 -24.05
C SER A 428 3.63 14.30 -25.24
N HIS A 429 2.34 14.56 -25.00
CA HIS A 429 1.37 15.03 -25.99
C HIS A 429 0.96 16.50 -25.80
N ARG A 430 1.60 17.25 -24.89
CA ARG A 430 1.55 18.72 -24.83
C ARG A 430 2.90 19.30 -25.25
#